data_AF-A0A661F1U3-F1
#
_entry.id   AF-A0A661F1U3-F1
#
_cell.length_a   1.000
_cell.length_b   1.000
_cell.length_c   1.000
_cell.angle_alpha   90.00
_cell.angle_beta   90.00
_cell.angle_gamma   90.00
#
_symmetry.space_group_name_H-M   'P 1'
#
loop_
_entity.id
_entity.type
_entity.pdbx_description
1 polymer ?
#
loop_
_entity_poly.entity_id
_entity_poly.type
_entity_poly.pdbx_seq_one_letter_code
_entity_poly.pdbx_strand_id
1 'polypeptide(L)'
;MPKLTLNNKSYHCESDETVLDALLANNVDIAYGCKQGGCQSCLIRSPNQTPPDEAQNGLKQTQKAQNYFLACMCKPVEDMALEEIGAEGSFIDSTVVSLKALNPDTLELIVEYKGELTFRPGQFINLKREDGLLRSYSIANLPSTEKRLEFHIRKLPNRGFSEWVHDHLSIGDTVSLQEPTGNCFYISGEPEQPLLLIGTGTGLAPLAGILHDALEQGHTGPIHLFHGSRNNEGLYWVDEMEALAG
;
A
#
# COMPACT_ATOMS: atom_id res chain seq x y z
N MET A 1 5.49 30.01 -0.55
CA MET A 1 5.91 28.59 -0.45
C MET A 1 5.75 28.17 1.00
N PRO A 2 4.67 27.48 1.34
CA PRO A 2 4.48 26.91 2.66
C PRO A 2 5.65 26.04 3.10
N LYS A 3 6.00 26.12 4.39
CA LYS A 3 6.98 25.24 5.02
C LYS A 3 6.28 24.01 5.58
N LEU A 4 6.75 22.82 5.19
CA LEU A 4 6.35 21.55 5.77
C LEU A 4 7.36 21.12 6.83
N THR A 5 6.89 20.74 8.01
CA THR A 5 7.77 20.23 9.08
C THR A 5 7.41 18.79 9.41
N LEU A 6 8.34 17.84 9.21
CA LEU A 6 8.17 16.42 9.52
C LEU A 6 9.43 15.90 10.21
N ASN A 7 9.30 15.19 11.33
CA ASN A 7 10.41 14.60 12.08
C ASN A 7 11.55 15.61 12.37
N ASN A 8 11.20 16.83 12.80
CA ASN A 8 12.10 17.97 13.03
C ASN A 8 12.88 18.47 11.80
N LYS A 9 12.58 17.97 10.60
CA LYS A 9 13.13 18.45 9.33
C LYS A 9 12.13 19.37 8.63
N SER A 10 12.65 20.32 7.88
CA SER A 10 11.87 21.31 7.16
C SER A 10 12.01 21.11 5.65
N TYR A 11 10.88 21.19 4.96
CA TYR A 11 10.78 21.10 3.50
C TYR A 11 9.92 22.26 2.99
N HIS A 12 9.99 22.53 1.70
CA HIS A 12 9.18 23.57 1.07
C HIS A 12 8.25 22.93 0.05
N CYS A 13 7.03 23.44 0.01
CA CYS A 13 6.01 23.05 -0.97
C CYS A 13 5.77 24.24 -1.92
N GLU A 14 5.87 23.97 -3.21
CA GLU A 14 5.61 24.97 -4.26
C GLU A 14 4.11 25.29 -4.37
N SER A 15 3.79 26.42 -5.01
CA SER A 15 2.39 26.71 -5.36
C SER A 15 1.84 25.60 -6.25
N ASP A 16 0.66 25.08 -5.91
CA ASP A 16 -0.01 23.95 -6.59
C ASP A 16 0.60 22.55 -6.44
N GLU A 17 1.70 22.42 -5.68
CA GLU A 17 2.27 21.11 -5.35
C GLU A 17 1.49 20.46 -4.19
N THR A 18 1.37 19.13 -4.23
CA THR A 18 0.76 18.39 -3.12
C THR A 18 1.78 18.15 -2.01
N VAL A 19 1.33 18.01 -0.76
CA VAL A 19 2.20 17.61 0.36
C VAL A 19 2.96 16.33 0.03
N LEU A 20 2.30 15.36 -0.61
CA LEU A 20 2.95 14.12 -1.03
C LEU A 20 4.08 14.37 -2.03
N ASP A 21 3.83 15.13 -3.10
CA ASP A 21 4.83 15.36 -4.14
C ASP A 21 6.03 16.15 -3.60
N ALA A 22 5.80 17.17 -2.78
CA ALA A 22 6.86 17.94 -2.12
C ALA A 22 7.78 17.05 -1.27
N LEU A 23 7.19 16.14 -0.48
CA LEU A 23 7.94 15.19 0.35
C LEU A 23 8.74 14.20 -0.52
N LEU A 24 8.11 13.62 -1.56
CA LEU A 24 8.78 12.67 -2.45
C LEU A 24 9.93 13.32 -3.24
N ALA A 25 9.78 14.57 -3.69
CA ALA A 25 10.83 15.32 -4.38
C ALA A 25 12.04 15.61 -3.49
N ASN A 26 11.83 15.72 -2.18
CA ASN A 26 12.87 15.88 -1.18
C ASN A 26 13.41 14.54 -0.63
N ASN A 27 13.15 13.42 -1.33
CA ASN A 27 13.52 12.06 -0.92
C ASN A 27 13.00 11.67 0.48
N VAL A 28 11.92 12.31 0.92
CA VAL A 28 11.19 11.88 2.11
C VAL A 28 10.30 10.72 1.68
N ASP A 29 10.50 9.60 2.34
CA ASP A 29 9.83 8.36 2.00
C ASP A 29 8.58 8.22 2.90
N ILE A 30 7.41 8.44 2.29
CA ILE A 30 6.06 8.43 2.90
C ILE A 30 5.24 7.37 2.20
N ALA A 31 4.31 6.73 2.91
CA ALA A 31 3.38 5.77 2.32
C ALA A 31 2.45 6.44 1.28
N TYR A 32 2.29 5.84 0.10
CA TYR A 32 1.30 6.25 -0.91
C TYR A 32 1.04 5.10 -1.90
N GLY A 33 -0.03 5.23 -2.69
CA GLY A 33 -0.35 4.29 -3.76
C GLY A 33 -0.89 4.99 -5.01
N CYS A 34 -2.13 5.46 -4.97
CA CYS A 34 -2.84 5.94 -6.16
C CYS A 34 -2.62 7.42 -6.56
N LYS A 35 -2.09 8.26 -5.65
CA LYS A 35 -1.96 9.72 -5.81
C LYS A 35 -3.25 10.48 -6.21
N GLN A 36 -4.42 9.90 -6.01
CA GLN A 36 -5.73 10.47 -6.39
C GLN A 36 -6.78 10.36 -5.28
N GLY A 37 -6.34 10.18 -4.03
CA GLY A 37 -7.19 10.10 -2.84
C GLY A 37 -7.96 8.80 -2.63
N GLY A 38 -8.10 7.94 -3.64
CA GLY A 38 -8.91 6.72 -3.57
C GLY A 38 -8.37 5.64 -2.62
N CYS A 39 -7.06 5.38 -2.63
CA CYS A 39 -6.47 4.30 -1.83
C CYS A 39 -6.28 4.65 -0.35
N GLN A 40 -6.29 5.95 -0.01
CA GLN A 40 -6.02 6.48 1.33
C GLN A 40 -4.67 6.08 1.97
N SER A 41 -3.74 5.44 1.25
CA SER A 41 -2.43 5.04 1.80
C SER A 41 -1.51 6.21 2.16
N CYS A 42 -1.76 7.40 1.62
CA CYS A 42 -1.02 8.62 1.95
C CYS A 42 -1.63 9.42 3.11
N LEU A 43 -2.41 8.75 3.95
CA LEU A 43 -3.00 9.35 5.13
C LEU A 43 -1.87 9.80 6.07
N ILE A 44 -1.94 11.05 6.49
CA ILE A 44 -1.00 11.70 7.42
C ILE A 44 -1.80 12.61 8.35
N ARG A 45 -1.20 13.07 9.45
CA ARG A 45 -1.84 13.97 10.40
C ARG A 45 -1.11 15.31 10.46
N SER A 46 -1.87 16.38 10.72
CA SER A 46 -1.32 17.67 11.13
C SER A 46 -1.71 17.95 12.59
N PRO A 47 -0.77 18.05 13.54
CA PRO A 47 -1.10 18.21 14.95
C PRO A 47 -1.70 19.59 15.26
N ASN A 48 -1.26 20.63 14.55
CA ASN A 48 -1.51 22.03 14.91
C ASN A 48 -2.30 22.81 13.87
N GLN A 49 -2.47 22.28 12.65
CA GLN A 49 -3.19 22.94 11.56
C GLN A 49 -4.33 22.08 11.07
N THR A 50 -5.48 22.69 10.80
CA THR A 50 -6.61 22.03 10.15
C THR A 50 -6.31 21.89 8.65
N PRO A 51 -6.29 20.67 8.10
CA PRO A 51 -6.08 20.46 6.66
C PRO A 51 -7.26 20.99 5.84
N PRO A 52 -7.07 21.33 4.55
CA PRO A 52 -8.17 21.68 3.65
C PRO A 52 -9.21 20.56 3.56
N ASP A 53 -10.49 20.92 3.43
CA ASP A 53 -11.60 19.97 3.36
C ASP A 53 -11.43 18.97 2.21
N GLU A 54 -10.91 19.43 1.07
CA GLU A 54 -10.64 18.59 -0.10
C GLU A 54 -9.63 17.47 0.21
N ALA A 55 -8.67 17.75 1.07
CA ALA A 55 -7.66 16.79 1.51
C ALA A 55 -8.22 15.75 2.49
N GLN A 56 -9.40 15.99 3.06
CA GLN A 56 -10.07 15.10 3.99
C GLN A 56 -11.22 14.30 3.35
N ASN A 57 -11.41 14.41 2.03
CA ASN A 57 -12.47 13.69 1.32
C ASN A 57 -12.33 12.15 1.48
N GLY A 58 -13.46 11.50 1.79
CA GLY A 58 -13.53 10.05 2.00
C GLY A 58 -13.04 9.56 3.37
N LEU A 59 -12.54 10.44 4.25
CA LEU A 59 -12.13 10.08 5.61
C LEU A 59 -13.31 9.98 6.57
N LYS A 60 -13.16 9.13 7.59
CA LYS A 60 -14.14 9.02 8.69
C LYS A 60 -14.19 10.33 9.49
N GLN A 61 -15.35 10.67 10.05
CA GLN A 61 -15.49 11.90 10.85
C GLN A 61 -14.52 11.95 12.05
N THR A 62 -14.23 10.80 12.66
CA THR A 62 -13.23 10.69 13.73
C THR A 62 -11.82 11.03 13.25
N GLN A 63 -11.46 10.65 12.01
CA GLN A 63 -10.17 11.00 11.41
C GLN A 63 -10.11 12.50 11.09
N LYS A 64 -11.19 13.05 10.52
CA LYS A 64 -11.27 14.49 10.22
C LYS A 64 -11.09 15.34 11.48
N ALA A 65 -11.77 14.98 12.56
CA ALA A 65 -11.68 15.65 13.85
C ALA A 65 -10.29 15.57 14.51
N GLN A 66 -9.46 14.60 14.11
CA GLN A 66 -8.08 14.45 14.56
C GLN A 66 -7.05 15.08 13.60
N ASN A 67 -7.51 15.87 12.62
CA ASN A 67 -6.70 16.52 11.59
C ASN A 67 -5.92 15.54 10.70
N TYR A 68 -6.45 14.34 10.46
CA TYR A 68 -5.93 13.47 9.41
C TYR A 68 -6.35 13.97 8.04
N PHE A 69 -5.48 13.78 7.05
CA PHE A 69 -5.71 14.14 5.67
C PHE A 69 -4.89 13.29 4.70
N LEU A 70 -5.26 13.33 3.43
CA LEU A 70 -4.58 12.64 2.34
C LEU A 70 -3.50 13.57 1.77
N ALA A 71 -2.23 13.24 2.00
CA ALA A 71 -1.10 14.05 1.52
C ALA A 71 -1.11 14.29 0.00
N CYS A 72 -1.62 13.34 -0.80
CA CYS A 72 -1.75 13.50 -2.26
C CYS A 72 -2.87 14.45 -2.70
N MET A 73 -3.78 14.82 -1.80
CA MET A 73 -4.88 15.75 -2.07
C MET A 73 -4.70 17.10 -1.36
N CYS A 74 -3.65 17.24 -0.53
CA CYS A 74 -3.41 18.44 0.24
C CYS A 74 -2.45 19.37 -0.49
N LYS A 75 -2.93 20.56 -0.85
CA LYS A 75 -2.10 21.68 -1.28
C LYS A 75 -2.08 22.69 -0.12
N PRO A 76 -0.98 22.80 0.65
CA PRO A 76 -0.96 23.68 1.81
C PRO A 76 -1.04 25.14 1.35
N VAL A 77 -1.74 25.99 2.10
CA VAL A 77 -1.79 27.45 1.88
C VAL A 77 -0.94 28.22 2.90
N GLU A 78 -0.58 27.55 3.99
CA GLU A 78 0.23 28.05 5.10
C GLU A 78 1.16 26.95 5.62
N ASP A 79 2.11 27.32 6.47
CA ASP A 79 3.06 26.38 7.08
C ASP A 79 2.33 25.27 7.84
N MET A 80 2.77 24.02 7.64
CA MET A 80 2.08 22.83 8.15
C MET A 80 3.06 21.89 8.83
N ALA A 81 2.76 21.52 10.08
CA ALA A 81 3.45 20.44 10.76
C ALA A 81 2.80 19.09 10.37
N LEU A 82 3.61 18.06 10.22
CA LEU A 82 3.21 16.74 9.75
C LEU A 82 3.64 15.67 10.75
N GLU A 83 2.75 14.71 10.97
CA GLU A 83 2.97 13.51 11.77
C GLU A 83 2.55 12.28 10.97
N GLU A 84 3.50 11.36 10.75
CA GLU A 84 3.22 10.07 10.11
C GLU A 84 2.29 9.21 10.97
N ILE A 85 1.41 8.48 10.30
CA ILE A 85 0.50 7.54 10.96
C ILE A 85 1.26 6.27 11.28
N GLY A 86 1.21 5.85 12.53
CA GLY A 86 1.81 4.58 12.96
C GLY A 86 3.07 4.71 13.81
N ALA A 87 3.42 5.89 14.31
CA ALA A 87 4.26 5.96 15.51
C ALA A 87 3.54 5.31 16.72
N GLU A 88 2.21 5.47 16.80
CA GLU A 88 1.35 4.84 17.79
C GLU A 88 0.27 3.99 17.09
N GLY A 89 0.30 2.67 17.31
CA GLY A 89 -0.63 1.70 16.76
C GLY A 89 -0.31 0.31 17.30
N SER A 90 -1.32 -0.56 17.38
CA SER A 90 -1.07 -1.97 17.70
C SER A 90 -0.37 -2.62 16.51
N PHE A 91 0.70 -3.34 16.79
CA PHE A 91 1.43 -4.11 15.80
C PHE A 91 1.29 -5.59 16.08
N ILE A 92 1.15 -6.36 15.02
CA ILE A 92 1.18 -7.81 15.04
C ILE A 92 2.55 -8.26 14.55
N ASP A 93 3.24 -9.04 15.36
CA ASP A 93 4.51 -9.62 14.94
C ASP A 93 4.29 -10.71 13.88
N SER A 94 5.13 -10.69 12.86
CA SER A 94 5.19 -11.72 11.84
C SER A 94 6.62 -12.14 11.55
N THR A 95 6.79 -13.37 11.09
CA THR A 95 8.09 -13.93 10.70
C THR A 95 8.13 -14.12 9.19
N VAL A 96 9.23 -13.73 8.55
CA VAL A 96 9.45 -14.00 7.12
C VAL A 96 9.60 -15.49 6.89
N VAL A 97 8.77 -16.07 6.04
CA VAL A 97 8.78 -17.51 5.71
C VAL A 97 9.16 -17.80 4.26
N SER A 98 9.01 -16.84 3.34
CA SER A 98 9.46 -16.96 1.95
C SER A 98 9.94 -15.62 1.41
N LEU A 99 11.03 -15.68 0.62
CA LEU A 99 11.53 -14.61 -0.22
C LEU A 99 11.85 -15.21 -1.59
N LYS A 100 11.08 -14.84 -2.62
CA LYS A 100 11.25 -15.38 -3.98
C LYS A 100 11.31 -14.24 -4.99
N ALA A 101 12.32 -14.24 -5.84
CA ALA A 101 12.37 -13.31 -6.96
C ALA A 101 11.27 -13.67 -7.98
N LEU A 102 10.37 -12.72 -8.26
CA LEU A 102 9.34 -12.86 -9.29
C LEU A 102 9.86 -12.41 -10.65
N ASN A 103 10.74 -11.41 -10.65
CA ASN A 103 11.48 -10.91 -11.80
C ASN A 103 12.75 -10.15 -11.31
N PRO A 104 13.55 -9.50 -12.18
CA PRO A 104 14.79 -8.83 -11.77
C PRO A 104 14.65 -7.71 -10.72
N ASP A 105 13.49 -7.07 -10.61
CA ASP A 105 13.28 -5.94 -9.68
C ASP A 105 12.11 -6.14 -8.70
N THR A 106 11.46 -7.29 -8.69
CA THR A 106 10.26 -7.57 -7.88
C THR A 106 10.42 -8.88 -7.12
N LEU A 107 10.15 -8.83 -5.81
CA LEU A 107 10.27 -9.94 -4.87
C LEU A 107 8.91 -10.25 -4.24
N GLU A 108 8.58 -11.53 -4.18
CA GLU A 108 7.49 -12.11 -3.38
C GLU A 108 7.98 -12.27 -1.94
N LEU A 109 7.34 -11.56 -1.03
CA LEU A 109 7.54 -11.68 0.41
C LEU A 109 6.33 -12.38 1.01
N ILE A 110 6.56 -13.52 1.67
CA ILE A 110 5.55 -14.17 2.49
C ILE A 110 5.96 -14.09 3.95
N VAL A 111 5.05 -13.58 4.78
CA VAL A 111 5.19 -13.55 6.25
C VAL A 111 4.09 -14.37 6.90
N GLU A 112 4.44 -15.02 8.00
CA GLU A 112 3.49 -15.72 8.87
C GLU A 112 3.25 -14.87 10.11
N TYR A 113 2.00 -14.47 10.35
CA TYR A 113 1.63 -13.56 11.43
C TYR A 113 1.10 -14.28 12.67
N LYS A 114 1.33 -13.70 13.84
CA LYS A 114 0.84 -14.21 15.12
C LYS A 114 -0.53 -13.60 15.45
N GLY A 115 -1.37 -14.35 16.19
CA GLY A 115 -2.69 -13.88 16.59
C GLY A 115 -3.73 -13.95 15.48
N GLU A 116 -4.77 -13.12 15.57
CA GLU A 116 -5.87 -13.08 14.60
C GLU A 116 -5.78 -11.79 13.78
N LEU A 117 -6.00 -11.92 12.47
CA LEU A 117 -6.01 -10.81 11.54
C LEU A 117 -7.13 -11.05 10.53
N THR A 118 -8.05 -10.10 10.43
CA THR A 118 -9.13 -10.15 9.43
C THR A 118 -8.81 -9.18 8.32
N PHE A 119 -8.64 -9.69 7.10
CA PHE A 119 -8.36 -8.88 5.92
C PHE A 119 -9.19 -9.34 4.73
N ARG A 120 -9.29 -8.48 3.72
CA ARG A 120 -9.83 -8.81 2.41
C ARG A 120 -8.73 -8.69 1.36
N PRO A 121 -8.61 -9.62 0.40
CA PRO A 121 -7.64 -9.50 -0.68
C PRO A 121 -7.79 -8.18 -1.44
N GLY A 122 -6.66 -7.57 -1.79
CA GLY A 122 -6.61 -6.23 -2.39
C GLY A 122 -6.48 -5.07 -1.39
N GLN A 123 -6.83 -5.28 -0.10
CA GLN A 123 -6.43 -4.35 0.95
C GLN A 123 -4.91 -4.27 1.07
N PHE A 124 -4.43 -3.24 1.74
CA PHE A 124 -3.00 -3.08 2.05
C PHE A 124 -2.77 -3.02 3.55
N ILE A 125 -1.56 -3.35 3.94
CA ILE A 125 -1.10 -3.33 5.33
C ILE A 125 0.19 -2.53 5.40
N ASN A 126 0.44 -1.86 6.51
CA ASN A 126 1.72 -1.24 6.74
C ASN A 126 2.68 -2.26 7.38
N LEU A 127 3.79 -2.51 6.69
CA LEU A 127 4.91 -3.29 7.19
C LEU A 127 5.90 -2.35 7.87
N LYS A 128 6.34 -2.72 9.07
CA LYS A 128 7.28 -1.94 9.89
C LYS A 128 8.59 -2.70 10.04
N ARG A 129 9.69 -2.02 9.74
CA ARG A 129 11.06 -2.45 10.04
C ARG A 129 11.42 -2.11 11.50
N GLU A 130 12.41 -2.79 12.05
CA GLU A 130 12.90 -2.60 13.43
C GLU A 130 13.21 -1.14 13.79
N ASP A 131 13.77 -0.37 12.87
CA ASP A 131 14.11 1.05 13.07
C ASP A 131 12.89 2.01 13.01
N GLY A 132 11.70 1.46 12.82
CA GLY A 132 10.44 2.21 12.77
C GLY A 132 9.95 2.56 11.38
N LEU A 133 10.70 2.26 10.33
CA LEU A 133 10.30 2.58 8.95
C LEU A 133 9.04 1.80 8.53
N LEU A 134 8.00 2.52 8.10
CA LEU A 134 6.68 1.97 7.76
C LEU A 134 6.36 2.09 6.27
N ARG A 135 5.97 1.01 5.60
CA ARG A 135 5.49 1.09 4.20
C ARG A 135 4.26 0.24 3.95
N SER A 136 3.36 0.80 3.16
CA SER A 136 2.14 0.13 2.71
C SER A 136 2.44 -0.86 1.58
N TYR A 137 1.99 -2.10 1.74
CA TYR A 137 1.99 -3.11 0.67
C TYR A 137 0.64 -3.79 0.59
N SER A 138 0.16 -4.00 -0.63
CA SER A 138 -1.10 -4.69 -0.90
C SER A 138 -0.95 -6.19 -0.67
N ILE A 139 -1.96 -6.78 -0.02
CA ILE A 139 -2.06 -8.21 0.24
C ILE A 139 -2.48 -8.91 -1.05
N ALA A 140 -1.68 -9.86 -1.49
CA ALA A 140 -1.84 -10.57 -2.77
C ALA A 140 -2.64 -11.87 -2.67
N ASN A 141 -2.77 -12.43 -1.46
CA ASN A 141 -3.36 -13.75 -1.24
C ASN A 141 -4.72 -13.70 -0.53
N LEU A 142 -5.40 -14.85 -0.53
CA LEU A 142 -6.62 -15.10 0.23
C LEU A 142 -6.31 -15.40 1.71
N PRO A 143 -7.24 -15.10 2.65
CA PRO A 143 -7.15 -15.57 4.02
C PRO A 143 -6.95 -17.09 4.08
N SER A 144 -5.97 -17.54 4.85
CA SER A 144 -5.63 -18.96 4.96
C SER A 144 -5.45 -19.41 6.41
N THR A 145 -5.58 -20.71 6.65
CA THR A 145 -5.36 -21.32 7.98
C THR A 145 -3.90 -21.23 8.43
N GLU A 146 -2.97 -21.08 7.49
CA GLU A 146 -1.54 -20.92 7.75
C GLU A 146 -1.18 -19.52 8.24
N LYS A 147 -2.13 -18.58 8.29
CA LYS A 147 -1.92 -17.20 8.77
C LYS A 147 -0.77 -16.51 8.03
N ARG A 148 -0.80 -16.60 6.70
CA ARG A 148 0.20 -16.01 5.82
C ARG A 148 -0.33 -14.80 5.07
N LEU A 149 0.53 -13.80 4.92
CA LEU A 149 0.32 -12.67 4.01
C LEU A 149 1.42 -12.66 2.96
N GLU A 150 1.02 -12.38 1.74
CA GLU A 150 1.86 -12.33 0.57
C GLU A 150 1.89 -10.92 -0.02
N PHE A 151 3.08 -10.43 -0.36
CA PHE A 151 3.32 -9.10 -0.90
C PHE A 151 4.25 -9.17 -2.10
N HIS A 152 4.01 -8.32 -3.11
CA HIS A 152 4.95 -8.10 -4.20
C HIS A 152 5.65 -6.76 -4.02
N ILE A 153 6.95 -6.81 -3.77
CA ILE A 153 7.75 -5.65 -3.40
C ILE A 153 8.75 -5.37 -4.51
N ARG A 154 8.55 -4.24 -5.19
CA ARG A 154 9.48 -3.76 -6.21
C ARG A 154 10.63 -2.99 -5.57
N LYS A 155 11.86 -3.29 -5.98
CA LYS A 155 13.04 -2.54 -5.57
C LYS A 155 13.02 -1.15 -6.17
N LEU A 156 12.91 -0.14 -5.31
CA LEU A 156 13.00 1.25 -5.71
C LEU A 156 14.29 1.86 -5.14
N PRO A 157 15.15 2.49 -5.97
CA PRO A 157 16.38 3.11 -5.51
C PRO A 157 16.12 4.20 -4.47
N ASN A 158 16.94 4.26 -3.42
CA ASN A 158 16.84 5.22 -2.32
C ASN A 158 15.50 5.18 -1.55
N ARG A 159 14.75 4.07 -1.66
CA ARG A 159 13.56 3.81 -0.85
C ARG A 159 13.92 2.75 0.18
N GLY A 160 14.28 3.22 1.38
CA GLY A 160 14.98 2.44 2.40
C GLY A 160 14.29 1.13 2.82
N PHE A 161 12.98 0.99 2.62
CA PHE A 161 12.27 -0.26 2.90
C PHE A 161 12.40 -1.28 1.77
N SER A 162 12.14 -0.89 0.52
CA SER A 162 12.18 -1.83 -0.61
C SER A 162 13.59 -2.35 -0.86
N GLU A 163 14.62 -1.52 -0.70
CA GLU A 163 16.01 -1.97 -0.79
C GLU A 163 16.35 -2.93 0.35
N TRP A 164 15.87 -2.65 1.56
CA TRP A 164 16.07 -3.53 2.71
C TRP A 164 15.44 -4.91 2.51
N VAL A 165 14.21 -4.97 2.01
CA VAL A 165 13.53 -6.24 1.67
C VAL A 165 14.35 -7.06 0.67
N HIS A 166 14.97 -6.40 -0.32
CA HIS A 166 15.73 -7.08 -1.37
C HIS A 166 17.14 -7.48 -0.94
N ASP A 167 17.82 -6.64 -0.16
CA ASP A 167 19.26 -6.75 0.05
C ASP A 167 19.66 -7.25 1.45
N HIS A 168 18.75 -7.18 2.43
CA HIS A 168 19.08 -7.42 3.84
C HIS A 168 18.09 -8.33 4.57
N LEU A 169 16.82 -8.36 4.17
CA LEU A 169 15.80 -9.20 4.78
C LEU A 169 16.07 -10.68 4.49
N SER A 170 15.97 -11.52 5.51
CA SER A 170 16.19 -12.97 5.43
C SER A 170 15.00 -13.75 5.99
N ILE A 171 14.85 -15.00 5.56
CA ILE A 171 13.88 -15.93 6.16
C ILE A 171 14.20 -16.09 7.65
N GLY A 172 13.17 -15.99 8.49
CA GLY A 172 13.29 -16.00 9.95
C GLY A 172 13.31 -14.60 10.59
N ASP A 173 13.54 -13.55 9.82
CA ASP A 173 13.49 -12.18 10.33
C ASP A 173 12.06 -11.78 10.72
N THR A 174 11.95 -10.76 11.58
CA THR A 174 10.67 -10.23 12.04
C THR A 174 10.27 -8.99 11.23
N VAL A 175 9.00 -8.94 10.83
CA VAL A 175 8.36 -7.74 10.30
C VAL A 175 7.10 -7.48 11.11
N SER A 176 6.92 -6.26 11.60
CA SER A 176 5.71 -5.93 12.35
C SER A 176 4.63 -5.40 11.41
N LEU A 177 3.39 -5.85 11.60
CA LEU A 177 2.24 -5.57 10.75
C LEU A 177 1.26 -4.64 11.47
N GLN A 178 0.74 -3.62 10.79
CA GLN A 178 -0.42 -2.88 11.29
C GLN A 178 -1.74 -3.56 10.90
N GLU A 179 -2.87 -2.99 11.31
CA GLU A 179 -4.17 -3.45 10.83
C GLU A 179 -4.34 -3.24 9.31
N PRO A 180 -5.07 -4.12 8.61
CA PRO A 180 -5.33 -3.99 7.19
C PRO A 180 -6.24 -2.79 6.93
N THR A 181 -5.96 -2.04 5.86
CA THR A 181 -6.72 -0.86 5.46
C THR A 181 -6.89 -0.82 3.94
N GLY A 182 -7.77 0.08 3.48
CA GLY A 182 -8.09 0.24 2.06
C GLY A 182 -9.42 -0.39 1.65
N ASN A 183 -9.95 0.12 0.55
CA ASN A 183 -11.29 -0.21 0.02
C ASN A 183 -11.24 -0.90 -1.35
N CYS A 184 -10.05 -1.29 -1.80
CA CYS A 184 -9.86 -1.99 -3.07
C CYS A 184 -9.94 -3.50 -2.81
N PHE A 185 -11.15 -4.05 -2.80
CA PHE A 185 -11.41 -5.48 -2.64
C PHE A 185 -12.64 -5.87 -3.46
N TYR A 186 -12.81 -7.16 -3.78
CA TYR A 186 -13.99 -7.63 -4.49
C TYR A 186 -15.26 -7.45 -3.64
N ILE A 187 -16.42 -7.13 -4.23
CA ILE A 187 -17.70 -7.04 -3.50
C ILE A 187 -18.64 -8.06 -4.13
N SER A 188 -19.10 -9.04 -3.35
CA SER A 188 -20.13 -9.98 -3.79
C SER A 188 -21.51 -9.32 -3.85
N GLY A 189 -22.39 -9.93 -4.65
CA GLY A 189 -23.77 -9.50 -4.83
C GLY A 189 -24.18 -9.47 -6.30
N GLU A 190 -23.23 -9.21 -7.19
CA GLU A 190 -23.43 -9.11 -8.64
C GLU A 190 -22.47 -10.08 -9.38
N PRO A 191 -22.69 -11.40 -9.29
CA PRO A 191 -21.73 -12.40 -9.79
C PRO A 191 -21.53 -12.36 -11.30
N GLU A 192 -22.45 -11.76 -12.07
CA GLU A 192 -22.37 -11.66 -13.53
C GLU A 192 -21.79 -10.31 -14.00
N GLN A 193 -21.55 -9.35 -13.10
CA GLN A 193 -21.07 -8.02 -13.46
C GLN A 193 -19.63 -8.07 -13.98
N PRO A 194 -19.33 -7.63 -15.21
CA PRO A 194 -17.98 -7.64 -15.75
C PRO A 194 -16.97 -6.92 -14.84
N LEU A 195 -15.82 -7.55 -14.62
CA LEU A 195 -14.70 -6.96 -13.87
C LEU A 195 -13.58 -6.54 -14.82
N LEU A 196 -13.11 -5.30 -14.67
CA LEU A 196 -11.94 -4.79 -15.36
C LEU A 196 -10.86 -4.43 -14.33
N LEU A 197 -9.77 -5.20 -14.32
CA LEU A 197 -8.64 -5.09 -13.42
C LEU A 197 -7.43 -4.59 -14.21
N ILE A 198 -6.89 -3.42 -13.86
CA ILE A 198 -5.74 -2.82 -14.55
C ILE A 198 -4.69 -2.44 -13.53
N GLY A 199 -3.50 -3.02 -13.66
CA GLY A 199 -2.38 -2.78 -12.75
C GLY A 199 -1.07 -2.74 -13.51
N THR A 200 -0.14 -1.92 -13.03
CA THR A 200 1.22 -1.85 -13.60
C THR A 200 2.28 -2.23 -12.57
N GLY A 201 3.31 -2.97 -12.96
CA GLY A 201 4.36 -3.43 -12.06
C GLY A 201 3.77 -4.25 -10.91
N THR A 202 4.09 -3.90 -9.66
CA THR A 202 3.53 -4.56 -8.47
C THR A 202 2.05 -4.28 -8.22
N GLY A 203 1.41 -3.44 -9.04
CA GLY A 203 -0.04 -3.28 -9.05
C GLY A 203 -0.79 -4.58 -9.37
N LEU A 204 -0.13 -5.63 -9.86
CA LEU A 204 -0.73 -6.97 -10.00
C LEU A 204 -1.06 -7.59 -8.64
N ALA A 205 -0.30 -7.32 -7.58
CA ALA A 205 -0.49 -7.94 -6.27
C ALA A 205 -1.94 -7.84 -5.74
N PRO A 206 -2.53 -6.63 -5.56
CA PRO A 206 -3.91 -6.54 -5.11
C PRO A 206 -4.90 -7.14 -6.10
N LEU A 207 -4.62 -7.07 -7.41
CA LEU A 207 -5.54 -7.52 -8.45
C LEU A 207 -5.61 -9.05 -8.50
N ALA A 208 -4.49 -9.74 -8.30
CA ALA A 208 -4.47 -11.19 -8.18
C ALA A 208 -5.32 -11.64 -6.98
N GLY A 209 -5.15 -11.00 -5.82
CA GLY A 209 -5.98 -11.25 -4.64
C GLY A 209 -7.47 -11.04 -4.90
N ILE A 210 -7.84 -9.91 -5.53
CA ILE A 210 -9.24 -9.60 -5.90
C ILE A 210 -9.79 -10.62 -6.89
N LEU A 211 -9.00 -11.03 -7.89
CA LEU A 211 -9.40 -12.01 -8.90
C LEU A 211 -9.66 -13.37 -8.24
N HIS A 212 -8.75 -13.84 -7.40
CA HIS A 212 -8.92 -15.09 -6.66
C HIS A 212 -10.14 -15.03 -5.72
N ASP A 213 -10.35 -13.92 -5.01
CA ASP A 213 -11.52 -13.72 -4.14
C ASP A 213 -12.84 -13.75 -4.93
N ALA A 214 -12.86 -13.15 -6.12
CA ALA A 214 -14.02 -13.18 -7.01
C ALA A 214 -14.33 -14.61 -7.46
N LEU A 215 -13.31 -15.37 -7.88
CA LEU A 215 -13.47 -16.76 -8.29
C LEU A 215 -13.94 -17.66 -7.15
N GLU A 216 -13.37 -17.54 -5.94
CA GLU A 216 -13.81 -18.31 -4.76
C GLU A 216 -15.26 -18.01 -4.35
N GLN A 217 -15.69 -16.76 -4.53
CA GLN A 217 -17.06 -16.34 -4.26
C GLN A 217 -18.04 -16.68 -5.39
N GLY A 218 -17.59 -17.41 -6.42
CA GLY A 218 -18.44 -17.90 -7.51
C GLY A 218 -18.84 -16.83 -8.52
N HIS A 219 -17.98 -15.83 -8.76
CA HIS A 219 -18.17 -14.88 -9.85
C HIS A 219 -18.18 -15.59 -11.20
N THR A 220 -19.18 -15.29 -12.04
CA THR A 220 -19.42 -15.91 -13.35
C THR A 220 -19.29 -14.92 -14.51
N GLY A 221 -19.31 -13.62 -14.23
CA GLY A 221 -19.10 -12.55 -15.21
C GLY A 221 -17.68 -12.57 -15.78
N PRO A 222 -17.46 -11.94 -16.95
CA PRO A 222 -16.14 -11.88 -17.56
C PRO A 222 -15.20 -11.03 -16.70
N ILE A 223 -14.01 -11.56 -16.43
CA ILE A 223 -12.92 -10.86 -15.75
C ILE A 223 -11.83 -10.54 -16.77
N HIS A 224 -11.52 -9.26 -16.95
CA HIS A 224 -10.43 -8.81 -17.79
C HIS A 224 -9.31 -8.25 -16.92
N LEU A 225 -8.15 -8.90 -16.93
CA LEU A 225 -6.94 -8.45 -16.24
C LEU A 225 -5.92 -7.91 -17.24
N PHE A 226 -5.47 -6.67 -17.02
CA PHE A 226 -4.38 -6.04 -17.75
C PHE A 226 -3.21 -5.78 -16.81
N HIS A 227 -2.12 -6.52 -16.99
CA HIS A 227 -0.86 -6.28 -16.28
C HIS A 227 0.14 -5.56 -17.20
N GLY A 228 0.46 -4.31 -16.86
CA GLY A 228 1.39 -3.48 -17.61
C GLY A 228 2.78 -3.42 -16.98
N SER A 229 3.82 -3.44 -17.81
CA SER A 229 5.18 -3.10 -17.41
C SER A 229 5.83 -2.22 -18.47
N ARG A 230 6.90 -1.49 -18.11
CA ARG A 230 7.68 -0.68 -19.05
C ARG A 230 8.40 -1.54 -20.09
N ASN A 231 8.78 -2.75 -19.69
CA ASN A 231 9.45 -3.74 -20.51
C ASN A 231 8.93 -5.14 -20.14
N ASN A 232 9.12 -6.12 -21.02
CA ASN A 232 8.64 -7.49 -20.80
C ASN A 232 9.25 -8.12 -19.54
N GLU A 233 10.50 -7.80 -19.21
CA GLU A 233 11.19 -8.32 -18.02
C GLU A 233 10.56 -7.89 -16.70
N GLY A 234 9.77 -6.82 -16.67
CA GLY A 234 9.03 -6.40 -15.48
C GLY A 234 7.67 -7.08 -15.32
N LEU A 235 7.24 -7.91 -16.28
CA LEU A 235 6.08 -8.79 -16.11
C LEU A 235 6.48 -10.01 -15.27
N TYR A 236 5.52 -10.54 -14.53
CA TYR A 236 5.68 -11.72 -13.69
C TYR A 236 4.30 -12.35 -13.49
N TRP A 237 4.25 -13.60 -13.03
CA TRP A 237 3.00 -14.37 -12.92
C TRP A 237 2.19 -14.48 -14.22
N VAL A 238 2.85 -14.43 -15.37
CA VAL A 238 2.16 -14.51 -16.66
C VAL A 238 1.49 -15.88 -16.80
N ASP A 239 2.26 -16.96 -16.62
CA ASP A 239 1.75 -18.33 -16.72
C ASP A 239 0.68 -18.61 -15.63
N GLU A 240 0.89 -18.11 -14.42
CA GLU A 240 -0.06 -18.23 -13.30
C GLU A 240 -1.40 -17.55 -13.60
N MET A 241 -1.38 -16.34 -14.20
CA MET A 241 -2.61 -15.63 -14.58
C MET A 241 -3.26 -16.25 -15.82
N GLU A 242 -2.47 -16.72 -16.79
CA GLU A 242 -2.98 -17.42 -17.98
C GLU A 242 -3.63 -18.76 -17.61
N ALA A 243 -3.14 -19.47 -16.60
CA ALA A 243 -3.76 -20.70 -16.11
C ALA A 243 -5.16 -20.49 -15.53
N LEU A 244 -5.50 -19.26 -15.14
CA LEU A 244 -6.85 -18.87 -14.68
C LEU A 244 -7.77 -18.44 -15.82
N ALA A 245 -7.21 -18.18 -17.02
CA ALA A 245 -7.99 -17.85 -18.19
C ALA A 245 -8.63 -19.14 -18.75
N GLY A 246 -9.96 -19.20 -18.67
CA GLY A 246 -10.78 -20.28 -19.24
C GLY A 246 -11.17 -20.03 -20.70
#